data_AF-A0A850NTT3-F1
#
_entry.id   AF-A0A850NTT3-F1
#
_cell.length_a   1.000
_cell.length_b   1.000
_cell.length_c   1.000
_cell.angle_alpha   90.00
_cell.angle_beta   90.00
_cell.angle_gamma   90.00
#
_symmetry.space_group_name_H-M   'P 1'
#
loop_
_entity.id
_entity.type
_entity.pdbx_description
1 polymer ?
#
loop_
_entity_poly.entity_id
_entity_poly.type
_entity_poly.pdbx_seq_one_letter_code
_entity_poly.pdbx_strand_id
1 'polypeptide(L)'
;FRIVLIHHPPVPGPGGERKALRDRAGLRAMLAREGAELVLHGHHHITLHREIPGPHGPIAVIGVPSASALPERGDHHEPATWHLHSIEAEAGFWRLTTSSRRLDPRCGAFIDGERLGRRIARPGPAQ
;
A
#
# COMPACT_ATOMS: atom_id res chain seq x y z
N PHE A 1 1.64 6.06 14.86
CA PHE A 1 1.52 5.43 13.54
C PHE A 1 2.50 6.11 12.60
N ARG A 2 3.32 5.34 11.90
CA ARG A 2 4.36 5.80 10.97
C ARG A 2 4.08 5.24 9.58
N ILE A 3 4.14 6.10 8.58
CA ILE A 3 3.93 5.74 7.17
C ILE A 3 5.18 6.09 6.39
N VAL A 4 5.67 5.15 5.59
CA VAL A 4 6.72 5.39 4.60
C VAL A 4 6.09 5.45 3.22
N LEU A 5 6.19 6.61 2.56
CA LEU A 5 5.69 6.81 1.21
C LEU A 5 6.87 6.79 0.24
N ILE A 6 6.83 5.88 -0.72
CA ILE A 6 7.86 5.74 -1.76
C ILE A 6 7.20 5.44 -3.10
N HIS A 7 7.76 5.89 -4.21
CA HIS A 7 7.10 5.65 -5.50
C HIS A 7 7.21 4.19 -5.96
N HIS A 8 8.42 3.64 -5.98
CA HIS A 8 8.68 2.27 -6.40
C HIS A 8 8.51 1.30 -5.22
N PRO A 9 7.90 0.12 -5.44
CA PRO A 9 7.71 -0.85 -4.37
C PRO A 9 9.04 -1.36 -3.81
N PRO A 10 9.11 -1.61 -2.49
CA PRO A 10 10.26 -2.26 -1.88
C PRO A 10 10.20 -3.79 -2.05
N VAL A 11 9.13 -4.31 -2.66
CA VAL A 11 8.87 -5.74 -2.90
C VAL A 11 8.95 -6.06 -4.39
N PRO A 12 9.20 -7.33 -4.78
CA PRO A 12 9.11 -7.74 -6.17
C PRO A 12 7.72 -7.45 -6.76
N GLY A 13 7.67 -7.09 -8.05
CA GLY A 13 6.42 -6.85 -8.75
C GLY A 13 6.58 -6.90 -10.28
N PRO A 14 5.52 -6.55 -11.02
CA PRO A 14 5.49 -6.64 -12.48
C PRO A 14 6.62 -5.88 -13.17
N GLY A 15 7.17 -6.46 -14.25
CA GLY A 15 8.26 -5.84 -15.02
C GLY A 15 9.67 -6.11 -14.50
N GLY A 16 9.81 -6.88 -13.41
CA GLY A 16 11.08 -7.44 -12.94
C GLY A 16 12.12 -6.41 -12.49
N GLU A 17 13.38 -6.82 -12.44
CA GLU A 17 14.48 -6.00 -11.90
C GLU A 17 14.66 -4.66 -12.62
N ARG A 18 14.36 -4.59 -13.92
CA ARG A 18 14.46 -3.35 -14.69
C ARG A 18 13.55 -2.23 -14.15
N LYS A 19 12.40 -2.59 -13.57
CA LYS A 19 11.42 -1.66 -13.00
C LYS A 19 11.48 -1.59 -11.46
N ALA A 20 12.37 -2.36 -10.85
CA ALA A 20 12.48 -2.45 -9.41
C ALA A 20 13.15 -1.21 -8.79
N LEU A 21 12.82 -0.94 -7.52
CA LEU A 21 13.62 -0.07 -6.67
C LEU A 21 15.01 -0.70 -6.45
N ARG A 22 16.06 -0.04 -6.95
CA ARG A 22 17.43 -0.59 -7.00
C ARG A 22 17.98 -0.98 -5.62
N ASP A 23 17.74 -0.17 -4.61
CA ASP A 23 18.24 -0.32 -3.24
C ASP A 23 17.19 -0.92 -2.28
N ARG A 24 16.15 -1.59 -2.82
CA ARG A 24 15.05 -2.17 -2.02
C ARG A 24 15.54 -3.10 -0.90
N ALA A 25 16.68 -3.77 -1.08
CA ALA A 25 17.26 -4.61 -0.05
C ALA A 25 17.73 -3.79 1.16
N GLY A 26 18.41 -2.67 0.93
CA GLY A 26 18.84 -1.74 1.98
C GLY A 26 17.65 -1.10 2.69
N LEU A 27 16.64 -0.67 1.92
CA LEU A 27 15.41 -0.13 2.48
C LEU A 27 14.68 -1.17 3.35
N ARG A 28 14.53 -2.41 2.89
CA ARG A 28 13.90 -3.49 3.67
C ARG A 28 14.68 -3.81 4.93
N ALA A 29 16.02 -3.82 4.88
CA ALA A 29 16.85 -4.03 6.04
C ALA A 29 16.67 -2.92 7.09
N MET A 30 16.61 -1.66 6.65
CA MET A 30 16.31 -0.53 7.54
C MET A 30 14.92 -0.66 8.16
N LEU A 31 13.88 -0.95 7.36
CA LEU A 31 12.52 -1.11 7.86
C LEU A 31 12.37 -2.30 8.81
N ALA A 32 13.12 -3.39 8.60
CA ALA A 32 13.15 -4.52 9.52
C ALA A 32 13.75 -4.16 10.88
N ARG A 33 14.66 -3.17 10.93
CA ARG A 33 15.32 -2.70 12.17
C ARG A 33 14.52 -1.60 12.87
N GLU A 34 14.14 -0.55 12.14
CA GLU A 34 13.52 0.66 12.70
C GLU A 34 12.00 0.54 12.77
N GLY A 35 11.40 -0.27 11.90
CA GLY A 35 9.96 -0.46 11.80
C GLY A 35 9.20 0.70 11.15
N ALA A 36 8.02 0.36 10.67
CA ALA A 36 6.94 1.26 10.29
C ALA A 36 5.63 0.48 10.40
N GLU A 37 4.49 1.15 10.43
CA GLU A 37 3.20 0.46 10.46
C GLU A 37 2.65 0.26 9.04
N LEU A 38 3.04 1.11 8.09
CA LEU A 38 2.58 1.06 6.71
C LEU A 38 3.63 1.61 5.73
N VAL A 39 3.79 0.92 4.60
CA VAL A 39 4.49 1.44 3.42
C VAL A 39 3.48 1.59 2.29
N LEU A 40 3.45 2.78 1.68
CA LEU A 40 2.60 3.06 0.51
C LEU A 40 3.49 3.23 -0.73
N HIS A 41 3.05 2.66 -1.85
CA HIS A 41 3.73 2.85 -3.13
C HIS A 41 2.80 2.91 -4.34
N GLY A 42 3.37 3.32 -5.47
CA GLY A 42 2.72 3.30 -6.78
C GLY A 42 3.54 2.48 -7.76
N HIS A 43 3.90 3.10 -8.89
CA HIS A 43 4.74 2.60 -9.98
C HIS A 43 4.13 1.51 -10.87
N HIS A 44 3.56 0.45 -10.29
CA HIS A 44 3.02 -0.66 -11.09
C HIS A 44 1.58 -0.44 -11.56
N HIS A 45 0.91 0.59 -11.05
CA HIS A 45 -0.48 0.92 -11.38
C HIS A 45 -1.44 -0.25 -11.15
N ILE A 46 -1.18 -1.04 -10.11
CA ILE A 46 -2.03 -2.16 -9.68
C ILE A 46 -2.26 -2.09 -8.18
N THR A 47 -3.41 -2.62 -7.74
CA THR A 47 -3.69 -2.88 -6.34
C THR A 47 -2.78 -4.01 -5.87
N LEU A 48 -1.93 -3.72 -4.89
CA LEU A 48 -1.01 -4.71 -4.36
C LEU A 48 -1.03 -4.69 -2.83
N HIS A 49 -1.28 -5.85 -2.23
CA HIS A 49 -1.14 -6.04 -0.79
C HIS A 49 -0.05 -7.07 -0.52
N ARG A 50 1.02 -6.61 0.12
CA ARG A 50 2.16 -7.43 0.55
C ARG A 50 2.55 -7.06 1.96
N GLU A 51 3.44 -7.87 2.53
CA GLU A 51 4.02 -7.63 3.83
C GLU A 51 5.52 -7.85 3.77
N ILE A 52 6.25 -7.09 4.57
CA ILE A 52 7.68 -7.27 4.80
C ILE A 52 7.94 -7.42 6.31
N PRO A 53 9.03 -8.08 6.73
CA PRO A 53 9.36 -8.19 8.14
C PRO A 53 9.58 -6.82 8.79
N GLY A 54 9.15 -6.68 10.04
CA GLY A 54 9.36 -5.52 10.91
C GLY A 54 9.68 -5.94 12.34
N PRO A 55 10.18 -5.03 13.18
CA PRO A 55 10.65 -5.35 14.54
C PRO A 55 9.53 -5.74 15.51
N HIS A 56 8.29 -5.39 15.19
CA HIS A 56 7.11 -5.67 16.03
C HIS A 56 6.05 -6.50 15.29
N GLY A 57 6.46 -7.19 14.23
CA GLY A 57 5.59 -7.93 13.33
C GLY A 57 5.64 -7.42 11.87
N PRO A 58 4.84 -8.02 10.98
CA PRO A 58 4.85 -7.65 9.56
C PRO A 58 4.41 -6.20 9.31
N ILE A 59 5.10 -5.53 8.40
CA ILE A 59 4.77 -4.19 7.91
C ILE A 59 3.95 -4.34 6.63
N ALA A 60 2.76 -3.76 6.60
CA ALA A 60 1.93 -3.76 5.40
C ALA A 60 2.57 -2.89 4.30
N VAL A 61 2.61 -3.40 3.08
CA VAL A 61 3.07 -2.70 1.87
C VAL A 61 1.89 -2.66 0.91
N ILE A 62 1.35 -1.46 0.65
CA ILE A 62 0.16 -1.27 -0.17
C ILE A 62 0.50 -0.47 -1.43
N GLY A 63 0.26 -1.08 -2.58
CA GLY A 63 0.30 -0.46 -3.90
C GLY A 63 -1.10 0.00 -4.32
N VAL A 64 -1.18 1.19 -4.91
CA VAL A 64 -2.42 1.76 -5.47
C VAL A 64 -2.32 1.85 -7.00
N PRO A 65 -3.43 1.62 -7.74
CA PRO A 65 -3.48 1.94 -9.16
C PRO A 65 -3.28 3.44 -9.42
N SER A 66 -3.08 3.82 -10.68
CA SER A 66 -3.05 5.24 -11.04
C SER A 66 -4.44 5.85 -10.88
N ALA A 67 -4.55 7.01 -10.24
CA ALA A 67 -5.81 7.75 -10.13
C ALA A 67 -6.27 8.37 -11.45
N SER A 68 -5.40 8.44 -12.46
CA SER A 68 -5.68 9.00 -13.78
C SER A 68 -5.75 7.94 -14.89
N ALA A 69 -5.71 6.65 -14.54
CA ALA A 69 -5.83 5.59 -15.53
C ALA A 69 -7.18 5.69 -16.26
N LEU A 70 -7.12 5.94 -17.56
CA LEU A 70 -8.29 5.94 -18.43
C LEU A 70 -8.58 4.51 -18.89
N PRO A 71 -9.85 4.11 -19.00
CA PRO A 71 -10.21 2.84 -19.60
C PRO A 71 -9.98 2.93 -21.12
N GLU A 72 -8.77 2.59 -21.57
CA GLU A 72 -8.47 2.45 -23.00
C GLU A 72 -8.93 1.08 -23.52
N ARG A 73 -9.46 1.05 -24.76
CA ARG A 73 -9.92 -0.20 -25.38
C ARG A 73 -8.73 -1.15 -25.57
N GLY A 74 -8.77 -2.29 -24.88
CA GLY A 74 -7.78 -3.34 -25.03
C GLY A 74 -6.62 -3.26 -24.04
N ASP A 75 -6.61 -2.26 -23.15
CA ASP A 75 -5.62 -2.19 -22.09
C ASP A 75 -6.07 -2.96 -20.85
N HIS A 76 -5.16 -3.73 -20.26
CA HIS A 76 -5.43 -4.60 -19.10
C HIS A 76 -5.14 -3.92 -17.76
N HIS A 77 -4.88 -2.61 -17.76
CA HIS A 77 -4.61 -1.86 -16.55
C HIS A 77 -5.88 -1.69 -15.69
N GLU A 78 -5.68 -1.66 -14.37
CA GLU A 78 -6.76 -1.33 -13.44
C GLU A 78 -7.32 0.08 -13.73
N PRO A 79 -8.64 0.29 -13.60
CA PRO A 79 -9.24 1.60 -13.81
C PRO A 79 -8.73 2.61 -12.78
N ALA A 80 -8.90 3.90 -13.08
CA ALA A 80 -8.59 4.99 -12.16
C ALA A 80 -9.07 4.67 -10.74
N THR A 81 -8.15 4.56 -9.79
CA THR A 81 -8.45 4.15 -8.41
C THR A 81 -7.65 4.98 -7.42
N TRP A 82 -8.27 5.29 -6.28
CA TRP A 82 -7.59 5.84 -5.11
C TRP A 82 -8.00 5.09 -3.85
N HIS A 83 -7.14 5.11 -2.83
CA HIS A 83 -7.38 4.46 -1.54
C HIS A 83 -7.59 5.51 -0.45
N LEU A 84 -8.62 5.32 0.37
CA LEU A 84 -8.82 6.02 1.64
C LEU A 84 -8.26 5.16 2.76
N HIS A 85 -7.31 5.68 3.52
CA HIS A 85 -6.77 5.04 4.71
C HIS A 85 -7.29 5.74 5.97
N SER A 86 -8.10 5.04 6.76
CA SER A 86 -8.48 5.46 8.12
C SER A 86 -7.59 4.77 9.14
N ILE A 87 -7.01 5.56 10.05
CA ILE A 87 -6.10 5.09 11.09
C ILE A 87 -6.66 5.51 12.43
N GLU A 88 -6.96 4.53 13.27
CA GLU A 88 -7.52 4.75 14.60
C GLU A 88 -6.62 4.10 15.67
N ALA A 89 -6.44 4.80 16.79
CA ALA A 89 -5.71 4.28 17.94
C ALA A 89 -6.67 3.51 18.85
N GLU A 90 -6.35 2.27 19.19
CA GLU A 90 -7.08 1.48 20.18
C GLU A 90 -6.12 0.96 21.26
N ALA A 91 -6.68 0.35 22.30
CA ALA A 91 -5.91 -0.25 23.39
C ALA A 91 -5.03 -1.40 22.83
N GLY A 92 -3.72 -1.15 22.75
CA GLY A 92 -2.71 -2.13 22.35
C GLY A 92 -2.49 -2.31 20.83
N PHE A 93 -3.26 -1.64 19.97
CA PHE A 93 -3.10 -1.76 18.51
C PHE A 93 -3.60 -0.52 17.77
N TRP A 94 -3.19 -0.40 16.50
CA TRP A 94 -3.76 0.51 15.52
C TRP A 94 -4.75 -0.24 14.65
N ARG A 95 -5.94 0.33 14.44
CA ARG A 95 -6.87 -0.12 13.40
C ARG A 95 -6.60 0.67 12.13
N LEU A 96 -6.15 -0.02 11.09
CA LEU A 96 -6.03 0.52 9.74
C LEU A 96 -7.18 -0.01 8.89
N THR A 97 -8.00 0.88 8.35
CA THR A 97 -8.98 0.53 7.32
C THR A 97 -8.53 1.15 6.01
N THR A 98 -8.45 0.35 4.95
CA THR A 98 -8.20 0.82 3.59
C THR A 98 -9.43 0.55 2.75
N SER A 99 -10.03 1.58 2.14
CA SER A 99 -11.11 1.41 1.17
C SER A 99 -10.72 2.01 -0.17
N SER A 100 -10.93 1.28 -1.26
CA SER A 100 -10.69 1.79 -2.60
C SER A 100 -11.94 2.42 -3.21
N ARG A 101 -11.73 3.42 -4.05
CA ARG A 101 -12.76 4.04 -4.89
C ARG A 101 -12.24 4.01 -6.31
N ARG A 102 -12.97 3.33 -7.20
CA ARG A 102 -12.57 3.06 -8.58
C ARG A 102 -13.54 3.69 -9.57
N LEU A 103 -13.03 4.19 -10.69
CA LEU A 103 -13.84 4.71 -11.77
C LEU A 103 -14.60 3.54 -12.44
N ASP A 104 -15.93 3.62 -12.46
CA ASP A 104 -16.76 2.74 -13.28
C ASP A 104 -16.91 3.36 -14.68
N PRO A 105 -16.33 2.76 -15.73
CA PRO A 105 -16.39 3.31 -17.08
C PRO A 105 -17.81 3.39 -17.65
N ARG A 106 -18.78 2.64 -17.09
CA ARG A 106 -20.15 2.59 -17.59
C ARG A 106 -20.95 3.83 -17.21
N CYS A 107 -20.66 4.40 -16.04
CA CYS A 107 -21.40 5.57 -15.52
C CYS A 107 -20.50 6.80 -15.31
N GLY A 108 -19.18 6.67 -15.48
CA GLY A 108 -18.24 7.78 -15.32
C GLY A 108 -18.06 8.27 -13.89
N ALA A 109 -18.50 7.49 -12.90
CA ALA A 109 -18.43 7.84 -11.49
C ALA A 109 -17.45 6.93 -10.72
N PHE A 110 -16.89 7.45 -9.63
CA PHE A 110 -16.16 6.63 -8.67
C PHE A 110 -17.13 5.85 -7.79
N ILE A 111 -17.05 4.53 -7.83
CA ILE A 111 -17.82 3.60 -7.01
C ILE A 111 -16.95 2.96 -5.93
N ASP A 112 -17.59 2.42 -4.90
CA ASP A 112 -16.89 1.65 -3.86
C ASP A 112 -16.19 0.42 -4.46
N GLY A 113 -14.94 0.24 -4.04
CA GLY A 113 -14.12 -0.94 -4.30
C GLY A 113 -13.94 -1.78 -3.04
N GLU A 114 -12.78 -2.42 -2.94
CA GLU A 114 -12.41 -3.26 -1.81
C GLU A 114 -12.27 -2.44 -0.53
N ARG A 115 -12.71 -3.01 0.61
CA ARG A 115 -12.48 -2.46 1.95
C ARG A 115 -11.80 -3.51 2.83
N LEU A 116 -10.55 -3.23 3.23
CA LEU A 116 -9.73 -4.12 4.05
C LEU A 116 -9.44 -3.50 5.42
N GLY A 117 -9.67 -4.27 6.49
CA GLY A 117 -9.30 -3.90 7.86
C GLY A 117 -8.05 -4.66 8.31
N ARG A 118 -7.15 -3.96 9.02
CA ARG A 118 -5.93 -4.53 9.62
C ARG A 118 -5.79 -4.06 11.06
N ARG A 119 -5.36 -4.97 11.92
CA ARG A 119 -4.92 -4.68 13.29
C ARG A 119 -3.41 -4.73 13.31
N ILE A 120 -2.77 -3.63 13.68
CA ILE A 120 -1.31 -3.52 13.70
C ILE A 120 -0.88 -3.31 15.15
N ALA A 121 0.04 -4.14 15.64
CA ALA A 121 0.54 -4.01 17.00
C ALA A 121 1.05 -2.58 17.24
N ARG A 122 0.63 -1.98 18.35
CA ARG A 122 1.13 -0.67 18.77
C ARG A 122 2.24 -0.93 19.78
N PRO A 123 3.48 -0.49 19.52
CA PRO A 123 4.51 -0.54 20.55
C PRO A 123 3.99 0.20 21.77
N GLY A 124 4.16 -0.39 22.96
CA GLY A 124 3.87 0.32 24.21
C GLY A 124 4.68 1.62 24.27
N PRO A 125 4.30 2.58 25.14
CA PRO A 125 5.21 3.68 25.45
C PRO A 125 6.57 3.10 25.83
N ALA A 126 7.64 3.66 25.26
CA ALA A 126 8.99 3.31 25.70
C ALA A 126 9.07 3.56 27.22
N GLN A 127 9.50 2.54 27.97
CA GLN A 127 9.84 2.69 29.38
C GLN A 127 11.13 3.48 29.52
#